data_AF-A0A3S4F460-F1
#
_entry.id   AF-A0A3S4F460-F1
#
_cell.length_a   1.000
_cell.length_b   1.000
_cell.length_c   1.000
_cell.angle_alpha   90.00
_cell.angle_beta   90.00
_cell.angle_gamma   90.00
#
_symmetry.space_group_name_H-M   'P 1'
#
loop_
_entity.id
_entity.type
_entity.pdbx_description
1 polymer ?
#
loop_
_entity_poly.entity_id
_entity_poly.type
_entity_poly.pdbx_seq_one_letter_code
_entity_poly.pdbx_strand_id
1 'polypeptide(L)'
;MTVKRPVSASLAKAFFYIVLLSILSTGSALLTLTSSLRDAEAINIAGSLRMQSYRLGYDLQSRSPQINAHRQLFQHALNSPVLQNLNAW
;
A
#
# COMPACT_ATOMS: atom_id res chain seq x y z
N MET A 1 12.26 42.26 40.73
CA MET A 1 11.04 41.44 40.50
C MET A 1 11.31 40.48 39.35
N THR A 2 11.23 39.17 39.56
CA THR A 2 11.36 38.15 38.51
C THR A 2 9.97 37.68 38.08
N VAL A 3 9.70 37.69 36.77
CA VAL A 3 8.40 37.24 36.21
C VAL A 3 8.38 35.72 36.20
N LYS A 4 7.51 35.09 36.99
CA LYS A 4 7.45 33.63 37.16
C LYS A 4 6.96 32.87 35.91
N ARG A 5 6.18 33.51 35.04
CA ARG A 5 5.64 32.92 33.79
C ARG A 5 5.60 33.98 32.68
N PRO A 6 6.70 34.22 31.97
CA PRO A 6 6.70 35.16 30.86
C PRO A 6 5.84 34.63 29.71
N VAL A 7 5.04 35.52 29.10
CA VAL A 7 4.13 35.19 27.99
C VAL A 7 4.90 34.56 26.82
N SER A 8 6.11 35.03 26.53
CA SER A 8 6.97 34.48 25.47
C SER A 8 7.30 33.00 25.67
N ALA A 9 7.55 32.56 26.91
CA ALA A 9 7.81 31.14 27.19
C ALA A 9 6.56 30.27 27.03
N SER A 10 5.40 30.79 27.44
CA SER A 10 4.11 30.11 27.23
C SER A 10 3.77 29.97 25.75
N LEU A 11 3.96 31.05 24.96
CA LEU A 11 3.76 31.03 23.52
C LEU A 11 4.74 30.09 22.82
N ALA A 12 6.04 30.14 23.16
CA ALA A 12 7.04 29.24 22.59
C ALA A 12 6.69 27.77 22.84
N LYS A 13 6.24 27.43 24.06
CA LYS A 13 5.81 26.07 24.39
C LYS A 13 4.56 25.66 23.60
N ALA A 14 3.58 26.55 23.42
CA ALA A 14 2.40 26.28 22.61
C ALA A 14 2.77 26.05 21.13
N PHE A 15 3.57 26.94 20.53
CA PHE A 15 4.03 26.78 19.15
C PHE A 15 4.86 25.50 18.96
N PHE A 16 5.72 25.16 19.94
CA PHE A 16 6.47 23.92 19.90
C PHE A 16 5.55 22.70 19.81
N TYR A 17 4.50 22.61 20.63
CA TYR A 17 3.58 21.48 20.55
C TYR A 17 2.75 21.45 19.28
N ILE A 18 2.34 22.61 18.75
CA ILE A 18 1.64 22.70 17.46
C ILE A 18 2.52 22.13 16.34
N VAL A 19 3.78 22.58 16.26
CA VAL A 19 4.73 22.12 15.26
C VAL A 19 5.05 20.64 15.45
N LEU A 20 5.28 20.20 16.69
CA LEU A 20 5.54 18.80 17.00
C LEU A 20 4.39 17.90 16.54
N LEU A 21 3.15 18.28 16.85
CA LEU A 21 1.97 17.54 16.42
C LEU A 21 1.85 17.51 14.89
N SER A 22 2.13 18.63 14.21
CA SER A 22 2.12 18.71 12.75
C SER A 22 3.16 17.80 12.10
N ILE A 23 4.37 17.72 12.67
CA ILE A 23 5.43 16.84 12.17
C ILE A 23 5.05 15.38 12.40
N LEU A 24 4.52 15.04 13.58
CA LEU A 24 4.12 13.67 13.88
C LEU A 24 2.96 13.21 12.98
N SER A 25 1.96 14.05 12.74
CA SER A 25 0.82 13.70 11.88
C SER A 25 1.19 13.61 10.41
N THR A 26 2.04 14.52 9.93
CA THR A 26 2.52 14.50 8.54
C THR A 26 3.49 13.35 8.33
N GLY A 27 4.37 13.10 9.29
CA GLY A 27 5.30 11.98 9.29
C GLY A 27 4.57 10.64 9.26
N SER A 28 3.55 10.45 10.09
CA SER A 28 2.75 9.22 10.06
C SER A 28 2.01 9.04 8.74
N ALA A 29 1.41 10.11 8.20
CA ALA A 29 0.76 10.06 6.89
C ALA A 29 1.74 9.70 5.76
N LEU A 30 2.96 10.25 5.77
CA LEU A 30 4.00 9.91 4.80
C LEU A 30 4.46 8.46 4.94
N LEU A 31 4.64 7.96 6.16
CA LEU A 31 4.97 6.55 6.39
C LEU A 31 3.90 5.62 5.82
N THR A 32 2.62 5.91 6.10
CA THR A 32 1.49 5.16 5.52
C THR A 32 1.45 5.24 3.99
N LEU A 33 1.70 6.41 3.41
CA LEU A 33 1.75 6.56 1.97
C LEU A 33 2.88 5.72 1.36
N THR A 34 4.06 5.73 1.97
CA THR A 34 5.21 4.95 1.50
C THR A 34 4.98 3.44 1.59
N SER A 35 4.32 2.96 2.65
CA SER A 35 3.94 1.55 2.76
C SER A 35 2.91 1.14 1.71
N SER A 36 2.03 2.05 1.32
CA SER A 36 0.92 1.78 0.39
C SER A 36 1.21 2.08 -1.09
N LEU A 37 2.44 2.46 -1.46
CA LEU A 37 2.80 2.84 -2.85
C LEU A 37 2.46 1.76 -3.89
N ARG A 38 2.46 0.48 -3.48
CA ARG A 38 2.21 -0.66 -4.37
C ARG A 38 0.88 -1.36 -4.12
N ASP A 39 0.05 -0.84 -3.23
CA ASP A 39 -1.23 -1.49 -2.87
C ASP A 39 -2.18 -1.54 -4.08
N ALA A 40 -2.24 -0.46 -4.87
CA ALA A 40 -3.04 -0.42 -6.09
C ALA A 40 -2.55 -1.44 -7.15
N GLU A 41 -1.23 -1.62 -7.27
CA GLU A 41 -0.62 -2.63 -8.14
C GLU A 41 -0.98 -4.04 -7.64
N ALA A 42 -0.84 -4.29 -6.34
CA ALA A 42 -1.19 -5.57 -5.71
C ALA A 42 -2.66 -5.92 -5.93
N ILE A 43 -3.57 -4.97 -5.69
CA ILE A 43 -5.01 -5.15 -5.89
C ILE A 43 -5.33 -5.44 -7.36
N ASN A 44 -4.71 -4.73 -8.30
CA ASN A 44 -4.93 -4.95 -9.73
C ASN A 44 -4.47 -6.35 -10.17
N ILE A 45 -3.28 -6.80 -9.76
CA ILE A 45 -2.80 -8.14 -10.09
C ILE A 45 -3.67 -9.21 -9.43
N ALA A 46 -4.00 -9.06 -8.16
CA ALA A 46 -4.90 -9.98 -7.45
C ALA A 46 -6.30 -10.04 -8.11
N GLY A 47 -6.83 -8.90 -8.53
CA GLY A 47 -8.07 -8.81 -9.30
C GLY A 47 -7.98 -9.54 -10.63
N SER A 48 -6.87 -9.36 -11.36
CA SER A 48 -6.62 -10.06 -12.62
C SER A 48 -6.60 -11.58 -12.44
N LEU A 49 -6.06 -12.09 -11.32
CA LEU A 49 -6.02 -13.53 -11.05
C LEU A 49 -7.44 -14.13 -10.99
N ARG A 50 -8.42 -13.43 -10.41
CA ARG A 50 -9.83 -13.90 -10.41
C ARG A 50 -10.37 -14.04 -11.84
N MET A 51 -10.11 -13.04 -12.68
CA MET A 51 -10.53 -13.08 -14.09
C MET A 51 -9.80 -14.19 -14.86
N GLN A 52 -8.51 -14.38 -14.61
CA GLN A 52 -7.72 -15.43 -15.24
C GLN A 52 -8.17 -16.82 -14.78
N SER A 53 -8.60 -17.01 -13.52
CA SER A 53 -9.19 -18.25 -13.05
C SER A 53 -10.44 -18.64 -13.82
N TYR A 54 -11.36 -17.69 -14.05
CA TYR A 54 -12.54 -17.94 -14.89
C TYR A 54 -12.15 -18.26 -16.33
N ARG A 55 -11.18 -17.52 -16.89
CA ARG A 55 -10.67 -17.78 -18.24
C ARG A 55 -10.12 -19.20 -18.39
N LEU A 56 -9.35 -19.69 -17.41
CA LEU A 56 -8.83 -21.07 -17.43
C LEU A 56 -9.95 -22.12 -17.40
N GLY A 57 -11.01 -21.88 -16.62
CA GLY A 57 -12.20 -22.75 -16.63
C GLY A 57 -12.89 -22.76 -18.00
N TYR A 58 -13.02 -21.59 -18.63
CA TYR A 58 -13.57 -21.47 -19.98
C TYR A 58 -12.68 -22.14 -21.04
N ASP A 59 -11.36 -21.97 -20.97
CA ASP A 59 -10.41 -22.63 -21.87
C ASP A 59 -10.53 -24.16 -21.78
N LEU A 60 -10.69 -24.70 -20.57
CA LEU A 60 -10.90 -26.12 -20.35
C LEU A 60 -12.21 -26.60 -20.99
N GLN A 61 -13.30 -25.86 -20.78
CA GLN A 61 -14.62 -26.19 -21.31
C GLN A 61 -14.67 -26.13 -22.84
N SER A 62 -14.05 -25.11 -23.43
CA SER A 62 -14.01 -24.87 -24.87
C SER A 62 -12.93 -25.68 -25.60
N ARG A 63 -12.08 -26.44 -24.87
CA ARG A 63 -10.89 -27.12 -25.40
C ARG A 63 -9.96 -26.15 -26.15
N SER A 64 -9.83 -24.95 -25.61
CA SER A 64 -9.00 -23.88 -26.17
C SER A 64 -7.54 -24.34 -26.29
N PRO A 65 -6.88 -24.16 -27.44
CA PRO A 65 -5.44 -24.44 -27.58
C PRO A 65 -4.57 -23.49 -26.75
N GLN A 66 -5.16 -22.40 -26.22
CA GLN A 66 -4.45 -21.38 -25.44
C GLN A 66 -4.32 -21.73 -23.95
N ILE A 67 -4.91 -22.83 -23.47
CA ILE A 67 -4.97 -23.17 -22.04
C ILE A 67 -3.59 -23.19 -21.37
N ASN A 68 -2.55 -23.66 -22.07
CA ASN A 68 -1.20 -23.70 -21.52
C ASN A 68 -0.57 -22.30 -21.46
N ALA A 69 -0.80 -21.46 -22.47
CA ALA A 69 -0.33 -20.08 -22.48
C ALA A 69 -1.02 -19.25 -21.38
N HIS A 70 -2.34 -19.39 -21.22
CA HIS A 70 -3.07 -18.72 -20.15
C HIS A 70 -2.69 -19.24 -18.75
N ARG A 71 -2.30 -20.52 -18.61
CA ARG A 71 -1.75 -21.06 -17.35
C ARG A 71 -0.40 -20.44 -17.01
N GLN A 72 0.47 -20.24 -18.00
CA GLN A 72 1.75 -19.56 -17.80
C GLN A 72 1.55 -18.09 -17.39
N LEU A 73 0.60 -17.39 -18.04
CA LEU A 73 0.24 -16.02 -17.65
C LEU A 73 -0.32 -15.94 -16.22
N PHE A 74 -1.15 -16.90 -15.83
CA PHE A 74 -1.66 -17.00 -14.47
C PHE A 74 -0.51 -17.19 -13.47
N GLN A 75 0.41 -18.13 -13.75
CA GLN A 75 1.58 -18.39 -12.92
C GLN A 75 2.49 -17.15 -12.81
N HIS A 76 2.69 -16.42 -13.90
CA HIS A 76 3.48 -15.19 -13.90
C HIS A 76 2.83 -14.11 -13.01
N ALA A 77 1.51 -13.90 -13.13
CA ALA A 77 0.79 -12.96 -12.29
C ALA A 77 0.83 -13.36 -10.80
N LEU A 78 0.66 -14.65 -10.50
CA LEU A 78 0.69 -15.19 -9.15
C LEU A 78 2.05 -15.01 -8.47
N ASN A 79 3.14 -15.16 -9.23
CA ASN A 79 4.50 -14.97 -8.73
C ASN A 79 5.03 -13.55 -8.93
N SER A 80 4.14 -12.58 -9.17
CA SER A 80 4.58 -11.19 -9.30
C SER A 80 5.26 -10.72 -8.00
N PRO A 81 6.34 -9.92 -8.09
CA PRO A 81 7.05 -9.45 -6.90
C PRO A 81 6.15 -8.69 -5.92
N VAL A 82 5.14 -7.97 -6.42
CA VAL A 82 4.22 -7.21 -5.55
C VAL A 82 3.41 -8.12 -4.62
N LEU A 83 3.05 -9.34 -5.07
CA LEU A 83 2.30 -10.29 -4.25
C LEU A 83 3.20 -11.09 -3.32
N GLN A 84 4.44 -11.39 -3.72
CA GLN A 84 5.40 -12.09 -2.87
C GLN A 84 5.83 -11.26 -1.65
N ASN A 85 5.87 -9.94 -1.80
CA ASN A 85 6.20 -9.01 -0.72
C ASN A 85 5.05 -8.79 0.30
N LEU A 86 3.87 -9.37 0.07
CA LEU A 86 2.74 -9.27 1.03
C LEU A 86 2.99 -10.06 2.32
N ASN A 87 3.82 -11.11 2.28
CA ASN A 87 4.17 -11.93 3.45
C ASN A 87 5.23 -11.29 4.37
N ALA A 88 5.71 -10.08 4.06
CA ALA A 88 6.72 -9.39 4.85
C ALA A 88 6.14 -8.53 5.99
N TRP A 89 4.82 -8.58 6.21
CA TRP A 89 4.09 -7.85 7.24
C TRP A 89 3.59 -8.78 8.33
#